data_AF-A0A6J1NFC6-F1
#
_entry.id   AF-A0A6J1NFC6-F1
#
_cell.length_a   1.000
_cell.length_b   1.000
_cell.length_c   1.000
_cell.angle_alpha   90.00
_cell.angle_beta   90.00
_cell.angle_gamma   90.00
#
_symmetry.space_group_name_H-M   'P 1'
#
loop_
_entity.id
_entity.type
_entity.pdbx_description
1 polymer ?
#
loop_
_entity_poly.entity_id
_entity_poly.type
_entity_poly.pdbx_seq_one_letter_code
_entity_poly.pdbx_strand_id
1 'polypeptide(L)'
;MGKRQHQKDKMYLTYTEWTTLYGGKRSGTAVEEDTSFKRLPYDHCCLCLQPFEDPYCDADGNVFELQALLEFVKKFKVNPVTGKKIDIKSIIKLNFFKNATEDYHCPVLFKPFTKNSHIVAIQTSGNVYCFEAVEQLNIKGKNWKDLINDTPFTRTDIITIQDPNNLGKFNISTFHHIKNNLRVETEEEIALRKDPHARLKSVSAETKDILNELEREYKAPEAKEVKKEVADKFNAAHYSTGMVAASFTSTAMVPETVHEAAIICEDEVKYERVKKKGYVRLVTNLGQLNFELYCDVTPKACDNFIKHCLSGYYNGTKFHRSIRNFMIQGGDPTGTGLGGESIWKKPFEDEIRPNLHHTGRGVLSMANSGPNSNGSQFFITFRSCKQLDGKHTIFGKLVGGLDTLAAMEQIEVDNKDRPIQDIVMEVAQVFVDPFAEAEEQLVAERAEELKRKAEAEGPGVKPKKASKQPLKVFRDGVGKYLNLQELTTPNKAAKTQEVPAKKKKDSNYNFGSFASW
;
A
#
# COMPACT_ATOMS: atom_id res chain seq x y z
N MET A 1 -32.12 46.38 -49.45
CA MET A 1 -31.02 45.39 -49.37
C MET A 1 -29.83 46.10 -48.71
N GLY A 2 -29.46 45.97 -47.43
CA GLY A 2 -29.48 44.81 -46.53
C GLY A 2 -28.21 43.98 -46.72
N LYS A 3 -27.09 44.27 -46.03
CA LYS A 3 -25.91 43.37 -45.87
C LYS A 3 -24.73 43.88 -45.00
N ARG A 4 -24.94 44.68 -43.95
CA ARG A 4 -23.88 44.97 -42.95
C ARG A 4 -24.44 45.09 -41.53
N GLN A 5 -25.08 44.03 -41.05
CA GLN A 5 -25.49 43.94 -39.65
C GLN A 5 -25.44 42.47 -39.23
N HIS A 6 -24.80 42.21 -38.09
CA HIS A 6 -24.51 40.90 -37.47
C HIS A 6 -23.28 40.14 -37.99
N GLN A 7 -22.10 40.56 -37.54
CA GLN A 7 -20.93 39.66 -37.51
C GLN A 7 -19.96 39.99 -36.35
N LYS A 8 -20.49 40.35 -35.17
CA LYS A 8 -19.65 40.71 -34.01
C LYS A 8 -19.96 40.00 -32.68
N ASP A 9 -20.82 38.98 -32.67
CA ASP A 9 -21.01 38.12 -31.50
C ASP A 9 -20.76 36.66 -31.88
N LYS A 10 -19.48 36.29 -32.03
CA LYS A 10 -19.10 34.88 -32.04
C LYS A 10 -18.86 34.46 -30.59
N MET A 11 -19.61 33.47 -30.10
CA MET A 11 -19.41 32.87 -28.76
C MET A 11 -18.13 32.04 -28.64
N TYR A 12 -17.25 32.06 -29.64
CA TYR A 12 -15.97 31.38 -29.64
C TYR A 12 -14.90 32.29 -30.25
N LEU A 13 -13.70 32.26 -29.69
CA LEU A 13 -12.52 32.86 -30.32
C LEU A 13 -12.00 31.96 -31.42
N THR A 14 -11.65 32.55 -32.57
CA THR A 14 -10.87 31.81 -33.58
C THR A 14 -9.42 31.64 -33.11
N TYR A 15 -8.74 30.61 -33.61
CA TYR A 15 -7.33 30.36 -33.31
C TYR A 15 -6.45 31.59 -33.62
N THR A 16 -6.74 32.29 -34.72
CA THR A 16 -6.04 33.52 -35.12
C THR A 16 -6.30 34.67 -34.15
N GLU A 17 -7.53 34.86 -33.68
CA GLU A 17 -7.87 35.92 -32.70
C GLU A 17 -7.27 35.61 -31.32
N TRP A 18 -7.25 34.34 -30.91
CA TRP A 18 -6.61 33.91 -29.66
C TRP A 18 -5.11 34.18 -29.71
N THR A 19 -4.45 33.78 -30.79
CA THR A 19 -2.98 33.91 -30.93
C THR A 19 -2.50 35.35 -31.05
N THR A 20 -3.30 36.24 -31.64
CA THR A 20 -2.85 37.62 -31.95
C THR A 20 -3.40 38.70 -31.00
N LEU A 21 -4.65 38.59 -30.53
CA LEU A 21 -5.36 39.69 -29.87
C LEU A 21 -5.59 39.47 -28.38
N TYR A 22 -5.92 38.25 -27.93
CA TYR A 22 -6.57 38.07 -26.61
C TYR A 22 -5.90 37.08 -25.63
N GLY A 23 -4.81 36.39 -25.98
CA GLY A 23 -4.22 35.47 -24.99
C GLY A 23 -3.04 34.63 -25.42
N GLY A 24 -2.69 34.66 -26.70
CA GLY A 24 -1.45 34.15 -27.31
C GLY A 24 -0.26 34.05 -26.36
N LYS A 25 0.23 32.85 -26.00
CA LYS A 25 1.64 32.73 -25.58
C LYS A 25 2.46 33.14 -26.80
N ARG A 26 2.90 34.41 -26.83
CA ARG A 26 3.77 34.95 -27.87
C ARG A 26 4.96 34.00 -27.95
N SER A 27 5.23 33.46 -29.14
CA SER A 27 6.46 32.72 -29.39
C SER A 27 7.59 33.69 -29.11
N GLY A 28 8.25 33.52 -27.97
CA GLY A 28 9.34 34.38 -27.54
C GLY A 28 10.34 34.49 -28.68
N THR A 29 10.61 35.71 -29.10
CA THR A 29 11.84 36.05 -29.82
C THR A 29 12.98 35.55 -28.94
N ALA A 30 13.61 34.46 -29.37
CA ALA A 30 14.72 33.81 -28.68
C ALA A 30 16.03 34.61 -28.77
N VAL A 31 15.95 35.95 -28.73
CA VAL A 31 17.07 36.88 -28.76
C VAL A 31 16.68 38.12 -27.95
N GLU A 32 16.53 37.97 -26.64
CA GLU A 32 16.46 39.11 -25.72
C GLU A 32 17.18 38.74 -24.42
N GLU A 33 18.49 38.53 -24.48
CA GLU A 33 19.33 38.52 -23.26
C GLU A 33 19.43 39.94 -22.63
N ASP A 34 18.90 40.98 -23.32
CA ASP A 34 19.07 42.39 -22.99
C ASP A 34 17.81 43.12 -22.48
N THR A 35 16.63 42.49 -22.35
CA THR A 35 15.40 43.25 -22.04
C THR A 35 15.19 43.70 -20.59
N SER A 36 16.19 43.58 -19.71
CA SER A 36 16.26 44.46 -18.54
C SER A 36 17.67 44.57 -17.96
N PHE A 37 18.53 45.37 -18.58
CA PHE A 37 19.79 45.78 -17.94
C PHE A 37 19.47 46.45 -16.59
N LYS A 38 19.77 45.76 -15.49
CA LYS A 38 19.63 46.28 -14.13
C LYS A 38 20.99 46.17 -13.46
N ARG A 39 21.63 47.33 -13.27
CA ARG A 39 22.94 47.42 -12.62
C ARG A 39 22.76 47.37 -11.11
N LEU A 40 23.49 46.46 -10.46
CA LEU A 40 23.58 46.44 -9.01
C LEU A 40 24.33 47.69 -8.52
N PRO A 41 23.79 48.44 -7.55
CA PRO A 41 24.53 49.52 -6.89
C PRO A 41 25.79 49.02 -6.17
N TYR A 42 26.79 49.88 -5.98
CA TYR A 42 28.09 49.50 -5.39
C TYR A 42 28.01 49.19 -3.89
N ASP A 43 26.96 49.66 -3.23
CA ASP A 43 26.65 49.52 -1.80
C ASP A 43 25.83 48.26 -1.49
N HIS A 44 25.57 47.40 -2.49
CA HIS A 44 24.75 46.21 -2.35
C HIS A 44 25.53 44.90 -2.50
N CYS A 45 25.11 43.87 -1.77
CA CYS A 45 25.62 42.51 -1.86
C CYS A 45 25.16 41.84 -3.16
N CYS A 46 26.09 41.21 -3.89
CA CYS A 46 25.81 40.52 -5.16
C CYS A 46 24.95 39.25 -5.01
N LEU A 47 24.84 38.71 -3.79
CA LEU A 47 24.03 37.53 -3.49
C LEU A 47 22.63 37.90 -2.97
N CYS A 48 22.55 38.76 -1.95
CA CYS A 48 21.27 39.15 -1.34
C CYS A 48 20.55 40.26 -2.10
N LEU A 49 21.26 41.01 -2.95
CA LEU A 49 20.76 42.20 -3.65
C LEU A 49 20.24 43.30 -2.70
N GLN A 50 20.73 43.31 -1.45
CA GLN A 50 20.43 44.28 -0.40
C GLN A 50 21.70 45.05 -0.03
N PRO A 51 21.59 46.25 0.57
CA PRO A 51 22.73 46.97 1.12
C PRO A 51 23.53 46.07 2.07
N PHE A 52 24.86 46.07 1.96
CA PHE A 52 25.72 45.25 2.83
C PHE A 52 25.99 45.96 4.17
N GLU A 53 26.21 45.15 5.21
CA GLU A 53 26.67 45.62 6.52
C GLU A 53 28.14 45.22 6.75
N ASP A 54 28.47 43.94 6.54
CA ASP A 54 29.84 43.42 6.58
C ASP A 54 30.30 42.99 5.18
N PRO A 55 30.86 43.92 4.37
CA PRO A 55 31.26 43.64 3.00
C PRO A 55 32.54 42.82 2.92
N TYR A 56 32.50 41.77 2.11
CA TYR A 56 33.62 40.94 1.71
C TYR A 56 33.69 40.85 0.19
N CYS A 57 34.87 40.73 -0.40
CA CYS A 57 35.02 40.62 -1.85
C CYS A 57 35.87 39.42 -2.29
N ASP A 58 35.57 38.95 -3.50
CA ASP A 58 36.44 38.04 -4.24
C ASP A 58 37.49 38.83 -5.04
N ALA A 59 38.51 38.15 -5.57
CA ALA A 59 39.57 38.75 -6.40
C ALA A 59 39.01 39.49 -7.64
N ASP A 60 37.87 39.04 -8.16
CA ASP A 60 37.17 39.67 -9.28
C ASP A 60 36.46 40.99 -8.88
N GLY A 61 36.42 41.36 -7.60
CA GLY A 61 35.79 42.59 -7.10
C GLY A 61 34.27 42.50 -6.92
N ASN A 62 33.71 41.29 -6.86
CA ASN A 62 32.30 41.07 -6.51
C ASN A 62 32.14 41.14 -4.98
N VAL A 63 31.23 41.99 -4.50
CA VAL A 63 31.00 42.23 -3.06
C VAL A 63 29.87 41.36 -2.53
N PHE A 64 30.08 40.75 -1.38
CA PHE A 64 29.17 39.82 -0.71
C PHE A 64 29.06 40.14 0.77
N GLU A 65 27.94 39.75 1.37
CA GLU A 65 27.74 39.69 2.81
C GLU A 65 28.30 38.36 3.34
N LEU A 66 29.11 38.40 4.40
CA LEU A 66 29.84 37.22 4.89
C LEU A 66 28.89 36.05 5.21
N GLN A 67 27.85 36.32 6.01
CA GLN A 67 26.95 35.28 6.49
C GLN A 67 26.22 34.59 5.34
N ALA A 68 25.64 35.37 4.43
CA ALA A 68 24.92 34.85 3.28
C ALA A 68 25.83 34.06 2.33
N LEU A 69 27.07 34.52 2.13
CA LEU A 69 28.03 33.84 1.28
C LEU A 69 28.45 32.49 1.87
N LEU A 70 28.69 32.41 3.18
CA LEU A 70 29.05 31.17 3.86
C LEU A 70 27.95 30.10 3.72
N GLU A 71 26.69 30.49 3.91
CA GLU A 71 25.53 29.60 3.74
C GLU A 71 25.41 29.10 2.29
N PHE A 72 25.60 29.99 1.32
CA PHE A 72 25.56 29.65 -0.11
C PHE A 72 26.68 28.69 -0.52
N VAL A 73 27.92 28.97 -0.11
CA VAL A 73 29.10 28.15 -0.43
C VAL A 73 29.01 26.78 0.25
N LYS A 74 28.47 26.69 1.47
CA LYS A 74 28.22 25.41 2.15
C LYS A 74 27.29 24.50 1.34
N LYS A 75 26.26 25.06 0.70
CA LYS A 75 25.28 24.31 -0.10
C LYS A 75 25.76 24.00 -1.52
N PHE A 76 26.31 24.98 -2.22
CA PHE A 76 26.58 24.87 -3.67
C PHE A 76 28.07 24.83 -4.04
N LYS A 77 28.99 25.19 -3.13
CA LYS A 77 30.46 25.19 -3.33
C LYS A 77 30.95 25.97 -4.56
N VAL A 78 30.18 26.95 -5.02
CA VAL A 78 30.45 27.79 -6.19
C VAL A 78 30.25 29.27 -5.84
N ASN A 79 30.92 30.16 -6.56
CA ASN A 79 30.72 31.60 -6.49
C ASN A 79 29.36 31.96 -7.11
N PRO A 80 28.51 32.75 -6.41
CA PRO A 80 27.17 33.07 -6.88
C PRO A 80 27.11 33.96 -8.12
N VAL A 81 28.18 34.69 -8.45
CA VAL A 81 28.27 35.55 -9.65
C VAL A 81 28.92 34.80 -10.80
N THR A 82 30.11 34.24 -10.60
CA THR A 82 30.91 33.64 -11.68
C THR A 82 30.65 32.15 -11.93
N GLY A 83 30.04 31.44 -10.98
CA GLY A 83 29.83 29.98 -11.04
C GLY A 83 31.09 29.13 -10.86
N LYS A 84 32.26 29.75 -10.68
CA LYS A 84 33.54 29.04 -10.41
C LYS A 84 33.57 28.56 -8.96
N LYS A 85 34.37 27.53 -8.65
CA LYS A 85 34.60 27.11 -7.26
C LYS A 85 35.32 28.23 -6.49
N ILE A 86 34.88 28.50 -5.27
CA ILE A 86 35.44 29.54 -4.41
C ILE A 86 35.93 28.93 -3.09
N ASP A 87 37.11 29.36 -2.66
CA ASP A 87 37.66 28.99 -1.36
C ASP A 87 37.39 30.12 -0.36
N ILE A 88 36.83 29.79 0.80
CA ILE A 88 36.42 30.81 1.78
C ILE A 88 37.62 31.64 2.28
N LYS A 89 38.82 31.06 2.26
CA LYS A 89 40.06 31.72 2.68
C LYS A 89 40.56 32.78 1.70
N SER A 90 40.12 32.76 0.44
CA SER A 90 40.57 33.73 -0.56
C SER A 90 39.73 35.01 -0.58
N ILE A 91 38.65 35.06 0.22
CA ILE A 91 37.75 36.20 0.30
C ILE A 91 38.35 37.24 1.25
N ILE A 92 38.29 38.52 0.86
CA ILE A 92 38.93 39.63 1.55
C ILE A 92 37.85 40.49 2.23
N LYS A 93 38.07 40.88 3.49
CA LYS A 93 37.19 41.84 4.17
C LYS A 93 37.41 43.23 3.61
N LEU A 94 36.33 43.94 3.28
CA LEU A 94 36.41 45.34 2.83
C LEU A 94 36.14 46.31 3.97
N ASN A 95 36.95 47.37 4.04
CA ASN A 95 36.79 48.45 5.00
C ASN A 95 36.32 49.71 4.26
N PHE A 96 35.02 49.98 4.33
CA PHE A 96 34.43 51.22 3.84
C PHE A 96 34.40 52.29 4.94
N PHE A 97 34.67 53.54 4.58
CA PHE A 97 34.63 54.68 5.49
C PHE A 97 33.38 55.53 5.23
N LYS A 98 32.64 55.90 6.28
CA LYS A 98 31.45 56.75 6.20
C LYS A 98 31.74 58.17 6.68
N ASN A 99 31.15 59.16 6.02
CA ASN A 99 31.18 60.57 6.41
C ASN A 99 30.19 60.83 7.56
N ALA A 100 30.18 62.06 8.08
CA ALA A 100 29.20 62.50 9.09
C ALA A 100 27.73 62.40 8.61
N THR A 101 27.49 62.37 7.30
CA THR A 101 26.18 62.16 6.66
C THR A 101 25.86 60.69 6.39
N GLU A 102 26.66 59.76 6.91
CA GLU A 102 26.58 58.30 6.68
C GLU A 102 26.87 57.82 5.25
N ASP A 103 27.25 58.70 4.34
CA ASP A 103 27.65 58.35 2.98
C ASP A 103 29.05 57.73 2.93
N TYR A 104 29.23 56.67 2.14
CA TYR A 104 30.55 56.08 1.91
C TYR A 104 31.44 57.05 1.13
N HIS A 105 32.69 57.21 1.57
CA HIS A 105 33.64 58.14 0.97
C HIS A 105 35.05 57.57 0.93
N CYS A 106 35.88 58.17 0.06
CA CYS A 106 37.31 57.88 0.03
C CYS A 106 38.01 58.56 1.22
N PRO A 107 38.69 57.80 2.11
CA PRO A 107 39.30 58.34 3.34
C PRO A 107 40.46 59.32 3.10
N VAL A 108 41.04 59.32 1.89
CA VAL A 108 42.19 60.19 1.55
C VAL A 108 41.74 61.47 0.85
N LEU A 109 40.83 61.36 -0.11
CA LEU A 109 40.33 62.50 -0.88
C LEU A 109 39.09 63.15 -0.27
N PHE A 110 38.49 62.53 0.76
CA PHE A 110 37.22 62.94 1.38
C PHE A 110 36.04 63.10 0.41
N LYS A 111 36.16 62.57 -0.81
CA LYS A 111 35.12 62.58 -1.84
C LYS A 111 34.12 61.44 -1.58
N PRO A 112 32.81 61.71 -1.51
CA PRO A 112 31.80 60.67 -1.39
C PRO A 112 31.72 59.80 -2.66
N PHE A 113 31.47 58.51 -2.49
CA PHE A 113 31.28 57.58 -3.60
C PHE A 113 29.91 57.77 -4.24
N THR A 114 29.89 57.80 -5.56
CA THR A 114 28.68 57.95 -6.37
C THR A 114 28.49 56.73 -7.26
N LYS A 115 27.31 56.58 -7.86
CA LYS A 115 27.00 55.48 -8.79
C LYS A 115 27.91 55.43 -10.03
N ASN A 116 28.68 56.49 -10.31
CA ASN A 116 29.62 56.56 -11.43
C ASN A 116 31.08 56.71 -10.96
N SER A 117 31.34 56.61 -9.66
CA SER A 117 32.70 56.69 -9.15
C SER A 117 33.48 55.42 -9.46
N HIS A 118 34.77 55.58 -9.74
CA HIS A 118 35.68 54.45 -9.93
C HIS A 118 36.25 54.05 -8.57
N ILE A 119 35.82 52.90 -8.05
CA ILE A 119 36.07 52.44 -6.68
C ILE A 119 36.97 51.22 -6.71
N VAL A 120 37.99 51.22 -5.87
CA VAL A 120 39.02 50.19 -5.83
C VAL A 120 39.37 49.85 -4.39
N ALA A 121 39.64 48.58 -4.12
CA ALA A 121 40.14 48.10 -2.84
C ALA A 121 41.55 47.53 -2.99
N ILE A 122 42.33 47.63 -1.91
CA ILE A 122 43.64 46.97 -1.83
C ILE A 122 43.44 45.63 -1.11
N GLN A 123 43.84 44.53 -1.76
CA GLN A 123 43.64 43.17 -1.27
C GLN A 123 44.31 42.89 0.09
N THR A 124 45.50 43.46 0.32
CA THR A 124 46.27 43.20 1.55
C THR A 124 45.65 43.85 2.78
N SER A 125 45.10 45.05 2.66
CA SER A 125 44.52 45.81 3.77
C SER A 125 43.00 45.77 3.84
N GLY A 126 42.34 45.51 2.71
CA GLY A 126 40.89 45.59 2.56
C GLY A 126 40.36 47.02 2.43
N ASN A 127 41.22 48.05 2.50
CA ASN A 127 40.76 49.44 2.49
C ASN A 127 40.28 49.87 1.10
N VAL A 128 39.16 50.62 1.08
CA VAL A 128 38.50 51.07 -0.15
C VAL A 128 38.81 52.53 -0.45
N TYR A 129 39.20 52.81 -1.69
CA TYR A 129 39.62 54.14 -2.17
C TYR A 129 38.94 54.49 -3.49
N CYS A 130 38.91 55.80 -3.81
CA CYS A 130 38.74 56.24 -5.18
C CYS A 130 39.97 55.85 -6.00
N PHE A 131 39.78 55.34 -7.21
CA PHE A 131 40.88 55.01 -8.12
C PHE A 131 41.82 56.20 -8.36
N GLU A 132 41.27 57.42 -8.44
CA GLU A 132 42.06 58.66 -8.56
C GLU A 132 43.13 58.79 -7.47
N ALA A 133 42.81 58.44 -6.22
CA ALA A 133 43.74 58.52 -5.10
C ALA A 133 44.89 57.53 -5.27
N VAL A 134 44.57 56.28 -5.61
CA VAL A 134 45.54 55.21 -5.84
C VAL A 134 46.39 55.51 -7.08
N GLU A 135 45.80 56.06 -8.13
CA GLU A 135 46.50 56.40 -9.36
C GLU A 135 47.52 57.52 -9.14
N GLN A 136 47.14 58.58 -8.45
CA GLN A 136 48.01 59.74 -8.21
C GLN A 136 49.10 59.44 -7.18
N LEU A 137 48.73 58.88 -6.03
CA LEU A 137 49.64 58.73 -4.90
C LEU A 137 50.49 57.45 -4.99
N ASN A 138 49.92 56.35 -5.49
CA ASN A 138 50.61 55.05 -5.50
C ASN A 138 51.19 54.72 -6.88
N ILE A 139 50.37 54.75 -7.95
CA ILE A 139 50.82 54.33 -9.29
C ILE A 139 51.80 55.34 -9.91
N LYS A 140 51.43 56.62 -9.99
CA LYS A 140 52.30 57.68 -10.55
C LYS A 140 53.49 57.98 -9.64
N GLY A 141 53.28 57.94 -8.33
CA GLY A 141 54.32 58.10 -7.31
C GLY A 141 55.25 56.90 -7.13
N LYS A 142 54.96 55.75 -7.75
CA LYS A 142 55.64 54.46 -7.53
C LYS A 142 55.74 54.07 -6.03
N ASN A 143 54.77 54.51 -5.24
CA ASN A 143 54.68 54.21 -3.81
C ASN A 143 53.71 53.04 -3.60
N TRP A 144 54.26 51.85 -3.33
CA TRP A 144 53.52 50.59 -3.23
C TRP A 144 53.17 50.25 -1.78
N LYS A 145 52.65 51.24 -1.06
CA LYS A 145 52.19 51.14 0.32
C LYS A 145 50.78 51.67 0.43
N ASP A 146 49.96 51.03 1.23
CA ASP A 146 48.59 51.46 1.46
C ASP A 146 48.56 52.86 2.11
N LEU A 147 47.58 53.67 1.71
CA LEU A 147 47.49 55.10 2.01
C LEU A 147 47.09 55.40 3.47
N ILE A 148 46.60 54.40 4.22
CA ILE A 148 46.20 54.56 5.62
C ILE A 148 47.16 53.86 6.58
N ASN A 149 47.52 52.61 6.29
CA ASN A 149 48.23 51.75 7.24
C ASN A 149 49.66 51.36 6.77
N ASP A 150 50.15 51.94 5.67
CA ASP A 150 51.48 51.70 5.11
C ASP A 150 51.80 50.23 4.75
N THR A 151 50.78 49.36 4.69
CA THR A 151 50.99 47.95 4.33
C THR A 151 51.49 47.83 2.89
N PRO A 152 52.59 47.10 2.63
CA PRO A 152 53.11 46.95 1.29
C PRO A 152 52.14 46.12 0.44
N PHE A 153 51.89 46.55 -0.80
CA PHE A 153 51.03 45.83 -1.74
C PHE A 153 51.58 45.95 -3.17
N THR A 154 51.18 45.06 -4.06
CA THR A 154 51.61 45.03 -5.46
C THR A 154 50.51 45.51 -6.39
N ARG A 155 50.85 45.80 -7.66
CA ARG A 155 49.84 46.25 -8.63
C ARG A 155 48.71 45.24 -8.86
N THR A 156 48.97 43.94 -8.68
CA THR A 156 47.97 42.88 -8.82
C THR A 156 46.98 42.82 -7.66
N ASP A 157 47.35 43.40 -6.51
CA ASP A 157 46.52 43.43 -5.30
C ASP A 157 45.44 44.52 -5.37
N ILE A 158 45.39 45.28 -6.47
CA ILE A 158 44.41 46.33 -6.72
C ILE A 158 43.13 45.69 -7.30
N ILE A 159 42.08 45.60 -6.49
CA ILE A 159 40.80 45.00 -6.87
C ILE A 159 39.81 46.09 -7.26
N THR A 160 39.29 46.06 -8.49
CA THR A 160 38.27 47.02 -8.92
C THR A 160 36.88 46.61 -8.47
N ILE A 161 36.29 47.38 -7.55
CA ILE A 161 34.92 47.16 -7.07
C ILE A 161 33.93 47.76 -8.05
N GLN A 162 34.18 48.98 -8.52
CA GLN A 162 33.27 49.65 -9.45
C GLN A 162 34.05 50.40 -10.51
N ASP A 163 33.72 50.11 -11.77
CA ASP A 163 34.25 50.81 -12.93
C ASP A 163 33.08 51.49 -13.68
N PRO A 164 33.15 52.80 -13.96
CA PRO A 164 32.12 53.48 -14.75
C PRO A 164 32.15 53.07 -16.22
N ASN A 165 33.33 52.71 -16.75
CA ASN A 165 33.51 52.35 -18.15
C ASN A 165 33.07 50.90 -18.47
N ASN A 166 33.02 50.02 -17.47
CA ASN A 166 32.61 48.62 -17.64
C ASN A 166 31.22 48.39 -17.07
N LEU A 167 30.20 48.65 -17.90
CA LEU A 167 28.79 48.53 -17.49
C LEU A 167 28.31 47.08 -17.34
N GLY A 168 28.98 46.11 -17.98
CA GLY A 168 28.53 44.71 -18.01
C GLY A 168 28.78 43.91 -16.73
N LYS A 169 29.79 44.30 -15.92
CA LYS A 169 30.27 43.53 -14.76
C LYS A 169 29.20 43.28 -13.68
N PHE A 170 28.33 44.25 -13.43
CA PHE A 170 27.30 44.20 -12.36
C PHE A 170 25.87 44.11 -12.89
N ASN A 171 25.69 43.50 -14.06
CA ASN A 171 24.35 43.25 -14.57
C ASN A 171 23.72 42.06 -13.82
N ILE A 172 22.64 42.32 -13.09
CA ILE A 172 21.97 41.32 -12.24
C ILE A 172 21.52 40.09 -13.04
N SER A 173 21.10 40.27 -14.30
CA SER A 173 20.68 39.16 -15.15
C SER A 173 21.80 38.16 -15.48
N THR A 174 23.06 38.58 -15.34
CA THR A 174 24.24 37.76 -15.66
C THR A 174 24.67 36.85 -14.52
N PHE A 175 24.22 37.12 -13.28
CA PHE A 175 24.67 36.39 -12.10
C PHE A 175 24.27 34.91 -12.17
N HIS A 176 25.24 34.02 -11.91
CA HIS A 176 25.06 32.58 -12.02
C HIS A 176 23.90 32.04 -11.17
N HIS A 177 23.76 32.52 -9.91
CA HIS A 177 22.68 32.08 -9.04
C HIS A 177 21.29 32.53 -9.52
N ILE A 178 21.19 33.65 -10.24
CA ILE A 178 19.95 34.14 -10.83
C ILE A 178 19.61 33.37 -12.10
N LYS A 179 20.58 33.16 -12.99
CA LYS A 179 20.39 32.37 -14.23
C LYS A 179 19.94 30.94 -13.95
N ASN A 180 20.51 30.31 -12.93
CA ASN A 180 20.25 28.91 -12.60
C ASN A 180 19.21 28.73 -11.48
N ASN A 181 18.55 29.81 -11.03
CA ASN A 181 17.58 29.80 -9.93
C ASN A 181 18.11 29.08 -8.66
N LEU A 182 19.39 29.28 -8.34
CA LEU A 182 20.04 28.70 -7.18
C LEU A 182 19.76 29.58 -5.96
N ARG A 183 18.89 29.13 -5.06
CA ARG A 183 18.59 29.82 -3.81
C ARG A 183 18.82 28.91 -2.60
N VAL A 184 19.33 29.51 -1.53
CA VAL A 184 19.35 28.88 -0.21
C VAL A 184 17.98 29.14 0.40
N GLU A 185 17.16 28.09 0.48
CA GLU A 185 15.88 28.12 1.20
C GLU A 185 16.19 28.27 2.70
N THR A 186 15.42 29.10 3.39
CA THR A 186 15.55 29.26 4.84
C THR A 186 15.02 28.02 5.56
N GLU A 187 15.48 27.79 6.80
CA GLU A 187 15.02 26.65 7.61
C GLU A 187 13.50 26.68 7.82
N GLU A 188 12.93 27.87 7.90
CA GLU A 188 11.48 28.11 7.98
C GLU A 188 10.73 27.67 6.71
N GLU A 189 11.26 27.97 5.53
CA GLU A 189 10.65 27.55 4.25
C GLU A 189 10.68 26.02 4.09
N ILE A 190 11.76 25.37 4.55
CA ILE A 190 11.89 23.92 4.52
C ILE A 190 10.91 23.26 5.50
N ALA A 191 10.71 23.85 6.69
CA ALA A 191 9.72 23.40 7.65
C ALA A 191 8.29 23.55 7.09
N LEU A 192 7.96 24.72 6.52
CA LEU A 192 6.68 24.96 5.88
C LEU A 192 6.42 24.03 4.68
N ARG A 193 7.44 23.59 3.96
CA ARG A 193 7.25 22.62 2.87
C ARG A 193 6.92 21.21 3.38
N LYS A 194 7.36 20.86 4.58
CA LYS A 194 7.12 19.54 5.19
C LYS A 194 5.74 19.47 5.85
N ASP A 195 5.22 20.60 6.31
CA ASP A 195 3.90 20.68 6.92
C ASP A 195 2.78 20.73 5.85
N PRO A 196 1.88 19.72 5.78
CA PRO A 196 0.75 19.73 4.85
C PRO A 196 -0.17 20.95 5.02
N HIS A 197 -0.17 21.54 6.22
CA HIS A 197 -1.01 22.68 6.58
C HIS A 197 -0.36 24.05 6.41
N ALA A 198 0.92 24.13 6.03
CA ALA A 198 1.63 25.42 5.96
C ALA A 198 1.04 26.42 4.97
N ARG A 199 0.43 25.93 3.88
CA ARG A 199 -0.23 26.77 2.87
C ARG A 199 -1.62 27.27 3.31
N LEU A 200 -2.13 26.84 4.47
CA LEU A 200 -3.42 27.26 5.02
C LEU A 200 -3.31 28.55 5.86
N LYS A 201 -2.15 29.21 5.93
CA LYS A 201 -2.03 30.47 6.71
C LYS A 201 -2.95 31.59 6.20
N SER A 202 -3.40 31.54 4.94
CA SER A 202 -4.28 32.53 4.32
C SER A 202 -5.72 32.07 4.06
N VAL A 203 -6.26 31.09 4.79
CA VAL A 203 -7.69 30.72 4.67
C VAL A 203 -8.56 31.56 5.60
N SER A 204 -9.82 31.77 5.18
CA SER A 204 -10.85 32.46 5.96
C SER A 204 -11.11 31.76 7.30
N ALA A 205 -11.66 32.47 8.28
CA ALA A 205 -11.98 31.88 9.58
C ALA A 205 -12.95 30.70 9.44
N GLU A 206 -13.99 30.85 8.62
CA GLU A 206 -15.00 29.81 8.34
C GLU A 206 -14.39 28.52 7.77
N THR A 207 -13.41 28.64 6.86
CA THR A 207 -12.76 27.46 6.27
C THR A 207 -11.84 26.74 7.24
N LYS A 208 -11.28 27.43 8.24
CA LYS A 208 -10.53 26.79 9.33
C LYS A 208 -11.45 26.02 10.27
N ASP A 209 -12.63 26.57 10.58
CA ASP A 209 -13.61 25.92 11.44
C ASP A 209 -14.16 24.64 10.78
N ILE A 210 -14.47 24.72 9.48
CA ILE A 210 -14.90 23.55 8.69
C ILE A 210 -13.80 22.48 8.64
N LEU A 211 -12.53 22.86 8.48
CA LEU A 211 -11.43 21.88 8.47
C LEU A 211 -11.29 21.19 9.83
N ASN A 212 -11.41 21.95 10.92
CA ASN A 212 -11.34 21.41 12.28
C ASN A 212 -12.52 20.46 12.59
N GLU A 213 -13.72 20.77 12.11
CA GLU A 213 -14.86 19.86 12.19
C GLU A 213 -14.62 18.60 11.35
N LEU A 214 -14.13 18.76 10.12
CA LEU A 214 -13.85 17.64 9.23
C LEU A 214 -12.76 16.72 9.82
N GLU A 215 -11.74 17.25 10.47
CA GLU A 215 -10.72 16.45 11.18
C GLU A 215 -11.29 15.70 12.39
N ARG A 216 -12.28 16.26 13.09
CA ARG A 216 -12.96 15.60 14.22
C ARG A 216 -13.91 14.51 13.77
N GLU A 217 -14.62 14.74 12.66
CA GLU A 217 -15.64 13.82 12.14
C GLU A 217 -15.05 12.76 11.20
N TYR A 218 -13.96 13.06 10.51
CA TYR A 218 -13.34 12.16 9.55
C TYR A 218 -12.62 11.01 10.26
N LYS A 219 -13.33 9.91 10.42
CA LYS A 219 -12.71 8.61 10.65
C LYS A 219 -12.33 8.02 9.30
N ALA A 220 -11.02 7.97 8.99
CA ALA A 220 -10.54 7.29 7.80
C ALA A 220 -11.16 5.89 7.74
N PRO A 221 -11.67 5.43 6.57
CA PRO A 221 -12.11 4.06 6.45
C PRO A 221 -10.91 3.19 6.78
N GLU A 222 -10.97 2.49 7.92
CA GLU A 222 -9.98 1.49 8.28
C GLU A 222 -9.97 0.52 7.11
N ALA A 223 -8.91 0.60 6.29
CA ALA A 223 -8.64 -0.42 5.30
C ALA A 223 -8.51 -1.69 6.13
N LYS A 224 -9.54 -2.54 6.10
CA LYS A 224 -9.47 -3.86 6.71
C LYS A 224 -8.32 -4.54 6.01
N GLU A 225 -7.15 -4.55 6.65
CA GLU A 225 -6.05 -5.42 6.27
C GLU A 225 -6.57 -6.84 6.50
N VAL A 226 -7.26 -7.36 5.50
CA VAL A 226 -7.62 -8.77 5.44
C VAL A 226 -6.28 -9.46 5.33
N LYS A 227 -5.76 -9.94 6.47
CA LYS A 227 -4.59 -10.81 6.50
C LYS A 227 -4.91 -11.96 5.55
N LYS A 228 -4.19 -12.04 4.43
CA LYS A 228 -4.31 -13.18 3.53
C LYS A 228 -3.88 -14.40 4.34
N GLU A 229 -4.82 -15.29 4.63
CA GLU A 229 -4.54 -16.57 5.26
C GLU A 229 -3.62 -17.35 4.32
N VAL A 230 -2.57 -17.96 4.87
CA VAL A 230 -1.62 -18.78 4.11
C VAL A 230 -1.92 -20.23 4.43
N ALA A 231 -1.96 -21.09 3.41
CA ALA A 231 -2.17 -22.51 3.61
C ALA A 231 -1.02 -23.12 4.43
N ASP A 232 -1.39 -23.80 5.51
CA ASP A 232 -0.57 -24.77 6.22
C ASP A 232 -0.40 -26.06 5.41
N LYS A 233 0.46 -26.96 5.89
CA LYS A 233 0.70 -28.25 5.25
C LYS A 233 -0.56 -29.14 5.21
N PHE A 234 -1.45 -28.97 6.18
CA PHE A 234 -2.65 -29.79 6.32
C PHE A 234 -3.84 -29.30 5.50
N ASN A 235 -3.93 -28.00 5.21
CA ASN A 235 -5.04 -27.40 4.46
C ASN A 235 -4.59 -26.91 3.06
N ALA A 236 -3.38 -27.24 2.62
CA ALA A 236 -2.93 -26.96 1.26
C ALA A 236 -3.59 -27.92 0.25
N ALA A 237 -4.38 -27.37 -0.66
CA ALA A 237 -4.97 -28.13 -1.76
C ALA A 237 -3.91 -28.60 -2.77
N HIS A 238 -4.23 -29.68 -3.48
CA HIS A 238 -3.43 -30.15 -4.61
C HIS A 238 -3.47 -29.22 -5.84
N TYR A 239 -4.39 -28.24 -5.84
CA TYR A 239 -4.54 -27.23 -6.89
C TYR A 239 -4.19 -25.83 -6.35
N SER A 240 -3.81 -24.93 -7.26
CA SER A 240 -3.43 -23.55 -6.92
C SER A 240 -4.65 -22.61 -6.89
N THR A 241 -4.49 -21.44 -6.26
CA THR A 241 -5.51 -20.38 -6.25
C THR A 241 -5.84 -19.81 -7.64
N GLY A 242 -5.02 -20.09 -8.66
CA GLY A 242 -5.19 -19.57 -10.02
C GLY A 242 -4.82 -18.09 -10.18
N MET A 243 -4.44 -17.40 -9.11
CA MET A 243 -4.16 -15.96 -9.13
C MET A 243 -2.95 -15.56 -9.99
N VAL A 244 -1.90 -16.40 -10.03
CA VAL A 244 -0.76 -16.18 -10.94
C VAL A 244 -1.20 -16.20 -12.40
N ALA A 245 -2.07 -17.15 -12.78
CA ALA A 245 -2.60 -17.23 -14.14
C ALA A 245 -3.59 -16.10 -14.45
N ALA A 246 -4.42 -15.72 -13.49
CA ALA A 246 -5.38 -14.62 -13.62
C ALA A 246 -4.66 -13.28 -13.76
N SER A 247 -3.62 -13.03 -12.96
CA SER A 247 -2.83 -11.80 -13.02
C SER A 247 -1.94 -11.72 -14.26
N PHE A 248 -1.49 -12.87 -14.78
CA PHE A 248 -0.77 -12.91 -16.06
C PHE A 248 -1.67 -12.52 -17.25
N THR A 249 -2.96 -12.85 -17.18
CA THR A 249 -3.91 -12.63 -18.28
C THR A 249 -4.75 -11.35 -18.15
N SER A 250 -4.84 -10.77 -16.96
CA SER A 250 -5.64 -9.58 -16.68
C SER A 250 -4.80 -8.31 -16.62
N THR A 251 -5.24 -7.26 -17.31
CA THR A 251 -4.63 -5.92 -17.23
C THR A 251 -5.06 -5.12 -16.00
N ALA A 252 -6.08 -5.59 -15.28
CA ALA A 252 -6.66 -4.89 -14.12
C ALA A 252 -6.16 -5.44 -12.76
N MET A 253 -5.51 -6.61 -12.75
CA MET A 253 -5.01 -7.23 -11.53
C MET A 253 -3.53 -6.92 -11.30
N VAL A 254 -3.13 -6.88 -10.03
CA VAL A 254 -1.72 -6.76 -9.66
C VAL A 254 -1.01 -8.06 -10.07
N PRO A 255 0.16 -7.98 -10.74
CA PRO A 255 0.91 -9.18 -11.13
C PRO A 255 1.35 -9.96 -9.89
N GLU A 256 0.84 -11.18 -9.74
CA GLU A 256 1.26 -12.13 -8.71
C GLU A 256 2.28 -13.12 -9.32
N THR A 257 3.41 -13.32 -8.66
CA THR A 257 4.53 -14.13 -9.16
C THR A 257 4.74 -15.42 -8.38
N VAL A 258 4.02 -15.61 -7.28
CA VAL A 258 4.17 -16.75 -6.37
C VAL A 258 2.96 -17.66 -6.52
N HIS A 259 3.20 -18.92 -6.87
CA HIS A 259 2.16 -19.93 -6.89
C HIS A 259 1.80 -20.34 -5.46
N GLU A 260 0.60 -19.99 -5.03
CA GLU A 260 0.04 -20.40 -3.74
C GLU A 260 -0.97 -21.54 -3.94
N ALA A 261 -0.88 -22.56 -3.09
CA ALA A 261 -1.89 -23.63 -3.03
C ALA A 261 -3.21 -23.03 -2.54
N ALA A 262 -4.33 -23.47 -3.12
CA ALA A 262 -5.64 -23.07 -2.59
C ALA A 262 -5.83 -23.63 -1.18
N ILE A 263 -6.56 -22.91 -0.34
CA ILE A 263 -6.84 -23.31 1.04
C ILE A 263 -8.07 -24.22 1.02
N ILE A 264 -7.91 -25.45 1.50
CA ILE A 264 -9.01 -26.36 1.82
C ILE A 264 -9.69 -25.84 3.09
N CYS A 265 -11.03 -25.85 3.11
CA CYS A 265 -11.81 -25.48 4.29
C CYS A 265 -11.42 -26.35 5.49
N GLU A 266 -11.23 -25.75 6.67
CA GLU A 266 -10.78 -26.48 7.88
C GLU A 266 -11.71 -27.63 8.26
N ASP A 267 -13.01 -27.45 8.04
CA ASP A 267 -14.04 -28.46 8.26
C ASP A 267 -13.77 -29.74 7.44
N GLU A 268 -13.34 -29.62 6.18
CA GLU A 268 -13.07 -30.79 5.32
C GLU A 268 -11.85 -31.59 5.81
N VAL A 269 -10.79 -30.89 6.22
CA VAL A 269 -9.59 -31.51 6.79
C VAL A 269 -9.91 -32.24 8.10
N LYS A 270 -10.83 -31.68 8.91
CA LYS A 270 -11.34 -32.31 10.13
C LYS A 270 -12.10 -33.59 9.80
N TYR A 271 -13.00 -33.54 8.82
CA TYR A 271 -13.87 -34.67 8.50
C TYR A 271 -13.14 -35.89 7.95
N GLU A 272 -12.07 -35.72 7.17
CA GLU A 272 -11.26 -36.85 6.68
C GLU A 272 -10.67 -37.73 7.78
N ARG A 273 -10.49 -37.17 8.98
CA ARG A 273 -9.88 -37.85 10.13
C ARG A 273 -10.89 -38.58 11.00
N VAL A 274 -12.18 -38.26 10.84
CA VAL A 274 -13.25 -38.82 11.66
C VAL A 274 -13.67 -40.18 11.10
N LYS A 275 -13.25 -41.26 11.78
CA LYS A 275 -13.57 -42.65 11.41
C LYS A 275 -14.47 -43.36 12.42
N LYS A 276 -14.66 -42.76 13.59
CA LYS A 276 -15.50 -43.31 14.66
C LYS A 276 -16.94 -42.84 14.49
N LYS A 277 -17.88 -43.65 14.96
CA LYS A 277 -19.30 -43.30 15.03
C LYS A 277 -19.60 -42.48 16.29
N GLY A 278 -20.57 -41.58 16.19
CA GLY A 278 -21.05 -40.79 17.32
C GLY A 278 -22.25 -41.44 18.01
N TYR A 279 -22.44 -41.16 19.29
CA TYR A 279 -23.60 -41.64 20.06
C TYR A 279 -24.26 -40.48 20.81
N VAL A 280 -25.56 -40.32 20.60
CA VAL A 280 -26.37 -39.25 21.20
C VAL A 280 -27.64 -39.84 21.80
N ARG A 281 -28.03 -39.36 22.98
CA ARG A 281 -29.30 -39.68 23.62
C ARG A 281 -30.17 -38.43 23.71
N LEU A 282 -31.37 -38.53 23.16
CA LEU A 282 -32.42 -37.54 23.35
C LEU A 282 -33.34 -38.01 24.46
N VAL A 283 -33.41 -37.26 25.56
CA VAL A 283 -34.38 -37.47 26.63
C VAL A 283 -35.63 -36.70 26.25
N THR A 284 -36.73 -37.41 26.05
CA THR A 284 -38.05 -36.82 25.78
C THR A 284 -39.01 -37.11 26.93
N ASN A 285 -40.12 -36.39 26.99
CA ASN A 285 -41.18 -36.60 27.98
C ASN A 285 -41.79 -38.02 27.98
N LEU A 286 -41.70 -38.74 26.85
CA LEU A 286 -42.19 -40.12 26.71
C LEU A 286 -41.10 -41.17 26.98
N GLY A 287 -39.84 -40.73 27.07
CA GLY A 287 -38.69 -41.57 27.38
C GLY A 287 -37.48 -41.27 26.52
N GLN A 288 -36.47 -42.13 26.59
CA GLN A 288 -35.16 -41.91 26.01
C GLN A 288 -35.06 -42.52 24.61
N LEU A 289 -34.38 -41.82 23.69
CA LEU A 289 -34.03 -42.28 22.35
C LEU A 289 -32.52 -42.24 22.18
N ASN A 290 -31.91 -43.39 21.88
CA ASN A 290 -30.47 -43.51 21.68
C ASN A 290 -30.16 -43.66 20.19
N PHE A 291 -29.38 -42.73 19.65
CA PHE A 291 -28.98 -42.68 18.25
C PHE A 291 -27.49 -42.98 18.08
N GLU A 292 -27.20 -43.74 17.03
CA GLU A 292 -25.86 -43.93 16.47
C GLU A 292 -25.75 -43.07 15.20
N LEU A 293 -24.70 -42.27 15.12
CA LEU A 293 -24.46 -41.31 14.04
C LEU A 293 -23.34 -41.80 13.12
N TYR A 294 -23.56 -41.64 11.82
CA TYR A 294 -22.61 -42.05 10.77
C TYR A 294 -21.64 -40.92 10.43
N CYS A 295 -20.82 -40.53 11.42
CA CYS A 295 -19.88 -39.41 11.31
C CYS A 295 -18.80 -39.60 10.22
N ASP A 296 -18.53 -40.84 9.82
CA ASP A 296 -17.61 -41.22 8.75
C ASP A 296 -18.18 -40.99 7.34
N VAL A 297 -19.49 -41.20 7.18
CA VAL A 297 -20.16 -41.18 5.88
C VAL A 297 -20.81 -39.81 5.59
N THR A 298 -21.40 -39.21 6.62
CA THR A 298 -22.12 -37.92 6.57
C THR A 298 -21.60 -36.96 7.66
N PRO A 299 -20.37 -36.48 7.54
CA PRO A 299 -19.71 -35.72 8.60
C PRO A 299 -20.37 -34.35 8.84
N LYS A 300 -20.77 -33.59 7.80
CA LYS A 300 -21.35 -32.25 7.99
C LYS A 300 -22.68 -32.32 8.74
N ALA A 301 -23.54 -33.27 8.38
CA ALA A 301 -24.83 -33.44 9.06
C ALA A 301 -24.64 -33.89 10.52
N CYS A 302 -23.70 -34.81 10.77
CA CYS A 302 -23.40 -35.27 12.13
C CYS A 302 -22.76 -34.18 13.00
N ASP A 303 -21.82 -33.38 12.49
CA ASP A 303 -21.18 -32.30 13.24
C ASP A 303 -22.21 -31.21 13.60
N ASN A 304 -23.08 -30.85 12.65
CA ASN A 304 -24.20 -29.94 12.89
C ASN A 304 -25.10 -30.45 14.03
N PHE A 305 -25.50 -31.72 13.98
CA PHE A 305 -26.37 -32.32 15.00
C PHE A 305 -25.70 -32.38 16.39
N ILE A 306 -24.46 -32.87 16.47
CA ILE A 306 -23.71 -32.98 17.74
C ILE A 306 -23.49 -31.61 18.37
N LYS A 307 -23.08 -30.59 17.59
CA LYS A 307 -22.90 -29.23 18.10
C LYS A 307 -24.22 -28.59 18.54
N HIS A 308 -25.34 -28.85 17.87
CA HIS A 308 -26.65 -28.42 18.35
C HIS A 308 -27.06 -29.11 19.66
N CYS A 309 -26.72 -30.39 19.82
CA CYS A 309 -26.90 -31.08 21.10
C CYS A 309 -26.04 -30.47 22.21
N LEU A 310 -24.75 -30.20 21.96
CA LEU A 310 -23.81 -29.63 22.94
C LEU A 310 -24.17 -28.19 23.33
N SER A 311 -24.61 -27.37 22.37
CA SER A 311 -25.08 -26.01 22.65
C SER A 311 -26.44 -25.94 23.35
N GLY A 312 -27.11 -27.09 23.52
CA GLY A 312 -28.45 -27.15 24.12
C GLY A 312 -29.56 -26.61 23.21
N TYR A 313 -29.30 -26.46 21.91
CA TYR A 313 -30.24 -25.91 20.94
C TYR A 313 -31.56 -26.69 20.84
N TYR A 314 -31.48 -28.01 21.03
CA TYR A 314 -32.66 -28.89 21.00
C TYR A 314 -33.40 -28.99 22.35
N ASN A 315 -32.89 -28.40 23.43
CA ASN A 315 -33.53 -28.48 24.74
C ASN A 315 -34.83 -27.66 24.75
N GLY A 316 -35.93 -28.29 25.14
CA GLY A 316 -37.28 -27.71 25.12
C GLY A 316 -37.94 -27.68 23.74
N THR A 317 -37.32 -28.25 22.70
CA THR A 317 -37.89 -28.22 21.34
C THR A 317 -38.93 -29.33 21.16
N LYS A 318 -40.00 -29.03 20.39
CA LYS A 318 -41.14 -29.94 20.19
C LYS A 318 -41.02 -30.70 18.87
N PHE A 319 -41.57 -31.91 18.83
CA PHE A 319 -41.89 -32.59 17.57
C PHE A 319 -43.17 -32.00 17.01
N HIS A 320 -43.03 -31.08 16.06
CA HIS A 320 -44.14 -30.30 15.51
C HIS A 320 -44.91 -31.03 14.40
N ARG A 321 -44.41 -32.16 13.89
CA ARG A 321 -45.09 -32.94 12.86
C ARG A 321 -44.89 -34.44 13.10
N SER A 322 -45.97 -35.21 13.11
CA SER A 322 -45.95 -36.67 13.23
C SER A 322 -46.97 -37.28 12.27
N ILE A 323 -46.53 -38.22 11.43
CA ILE A 323 -47.38 -38.95 10.50
C ILE A 323 -47.23 -40.44 10.80
N ARG A 324 -48.32 -41.06 11.27
CA ARG A 324 -48.37 -42.49 11.61
C ARG A 324 -47.88 -43.36 10.44
N ASN A 325 -47.10 -44.40 10.72
CA ASN A 325 -46.47 -45.28 9.73
C ASN A 325 -45.54 -44.61 8.70
N PHE A 326 -45.18 -43.34 8.89
CA PHE A 326 -44.30 -42.62 7.98
C PHE A 326 -43.08 -42.06 8.74
N MET A 327 -43.21 -40.90 9.38
CA MET A 327 -42.11 -40.25 10.09
C MET A 327 -42.60 -39.26 11.13
N ILE A 328 -41.70 -38.91 12.05
CA ILE A 328 -41.86 -37.83 13.03
C ILE A 328 -40.73 -36.82 12.85
N GLN A 329 -41.06 -35.54 12.78
CA GLN A 329 -40.16 -34.44 12.49
C GLN A 329 -40.06 -33.47 13.68
N GLY A 330 -38.84 -33.04 13.97
CA GLY A 330 -38.49 -32.16 15.07
C GLY A 330 -37.25 -31.32 14.76
N GLY A 331 -36.70 -30.66 15.78
CA GLY A 331 -35.49 -29.85 15.65
C GLY A 331 -35.70 -28.40 15.23
N ASP A 332 -36.94 -27.90 15.25
CA ASP A 332 -37.25 -26.48 15.09
C ASP A 332 -37.51 -25.83 16.46
N PRO A 333 -36.67 -24.89 16.93
CA PRO A 333 -36.89 -24.18 18.19
C PRO A 333 -38.15 -23.33 18.22
N THR A 334 -38.62 -22.85 17.06
CA THR A 334 -39.84 -22.05 16.97
C THR A 334 -41.10 -22.90 17.06
N GLY A 335 -40.99 -24.22 16.80
CA GLY A 335 -42.11 -25.15 16.77
C GLY A 335 -43.12 -24.87 15.65
N THR A 336 -42.77 -24.03 14.67
CA THR A 336 -43.66 -23.66 13.57
C THR A 336 -43.58 -24.65 12.40
N GLY A 337 -42.41 -25.27 12.22
CA GLY A 337 -42.05 -26.17 11.13
C GLY A 337 -41.29 -25.48 9.99
N LEU A 338 -41.14 -24.16 10.03
CA LEU A 338 -40.42 -23.36 9.03
C LEU A 338 -39.09 -22.80 9.55
N GLY A 339 -38.85 -22.90 10.86
CA GLY A 339 -37.65 -22.36 11.50
C GLY A 339 -36.50 -23.36 11.55
N GLY A 340 -35.39 -22.94 12.14
CA GLY A 340 -34.21 -23.78 12.33
C GLY A 340 -33.03 -23.31 11.49
N GLU A 341 -31.90 -23.10 12.16
CA GLU A 341 -30.65 -22.64 11.56
C GLU A 341 -29.57 -23.66 11.84
N SER A 342 -28.68 -23.89 10.86
CA SER A 342 -27.48 -24.70 11.07
C SER A 342 -26.46 -23.97 11.95
N ILE A 343 -25.43 -24.69 12.40
CA ILE A 343 -24.30 -24.10 13.13
C ILE A 343 -23.58 -22.99 12.35
N TRP A 344 -23.60 -23.06 11.01
CA TRP A 344 -22.95 -22.07 10.14
C TRP A 344 -23.86 -20.89 9.80
N LYS A 345 -25.08 -20.84 10.34
CA LYS A 345 -26.13 -19.85 10.05
C LYS A 345 -26.48 -19.75 8.56
N LYS A 346 -26.15 -20.79 7.80
CA LYS A 346 -26.41 -20.92 6.36
C LYS A 346 -26.84 -22.36 6.06
N PRO A 347 -27.77 -22.58 5.13
CA PRO A 347 -28.10 -23.94 4.72
C PRO A 347 -26.86 -24.67 4.18
N PHE A 348 -26.73 -25.96 4.48
CA PHE A 348 -25.60 -26.78 4.04
C PHE A 348 -26.03 -27.88 3.07
N GLU A 349 -25.03 -28.42 2.37
CA GLU A 349 -25.18 -29.38 1.27
C GLU A 349 -25.75 -30.73 1.71
N ASP A 350 -26.38 -31.46 0.78
CA ASP A 350 -26.88 -32.81 1.00
C ASP A 350 -25.74 -33.84 0.85
N GLU A 351 -25.57 -34.72 1.85
CA GLU A 351 -24.54 -35.77 1.85
C GLU A 351 -25.17 -37.13 1.49
N ILE A 352 -25.64 -37.26 0.25
CA ILE A 352 -26.35 -38.45 -0.22
C ILE A 352 -25.34 -39.54 -0.59
N ARG A 353 -25.51 -40.73 -0.02
CA ARG A 353 -24.59 -41.86 -0.18
C ARG A 353 -25.35 -43.09 -0.67
N PRO A 354 -24.84 -43.82 -1.69
CA PRO A 354 -25.54 -44.97 -2.25
C PRO A 354 -25.63 -46.15 -1.27
N ASN A 355 -24.86 -46.13 -0.17
CA ASN A 355 -24.89 -47.18 0.84
C ASN A 355 -25.99 -46.95 1.89
N LEU A 356 -26.51 -45.72 2.01
CA LEU A 356 -27.50 -45.35 3.01
C LEU A 356 -28.88 -45.24 2.36
N HIS A 357 -29.83 -45.98 2.91
CA HIS A 357 -31.22 -45.99 2.48
C HIS A 357 -32.14 -45.95 3.69
N HIS A 358 -33.33 -45.36 3.54
CA HIS A 358 -34.40 -45.35 4.53
C HIS A 358 -35.05 -46.74 4.64
N THR A 359 -34.27 -47.72 5.07
CA THR A 359 -34.67 -49.11 5.27
C THR A 359 -34.72 -49.43 6.76
N GLY A 360 -35.89 -49.87 7.20
CA GLY A 360 -36.19 -50.14 8.60
C GLY A 360 -36.82 -48.96 9.35
N ARG A 361 -37.17 -49.23 10.60
CA ARG A 361 -37.68 -48.26 11.56
C ARG A 361 -36.52 -47.57 12.27
N GLY A 362 -36.68 -46.28 12.59
CA GLY A 362 -35.73 -45.50 13.36
C GLY A 362 -34.56 -44.96 12.55
N VAL A 363 -34.70 -44.74 11.25
CA VAL A 363 -33.66 -44.07 10.45
C VAL A 363 -33.74 -42.56 10.72
N LEU A 364 -32.60 -41.93 11.01
CA LEU A 364 -32.49 -40.51 11.32
C LEU A 364 -31.96 -39.74 10.11
N SER A 365 -32.67 -38.68 9.71
CA SER A 365 -32.39 -37.94 8.49
C SER A 365 -32.70 -36.45 8.61
N MET A 366 -31.98 -35.61 7.86
CA MET A 366 -32.20 -34.17 7.82
C MET A 366 -33.47 -33.82 7.04
N ALA A 367 -34.24 -32.86 7.55
CA ALA A 367 -35.33 -32.24 6.80
C ALA A 367 -34.78 -31.08 5.96
N ASN A 368 -35.22 -30.98 4.71
CA ASN A 368 -34.83 -29.94 3.77
C ASN A 368 -36.04 -29.41 2.99
N SER A 369 -35.90 -28.22 2.41
CA SER A 369 -36.93 -27.56 1.57
C SER A 369 -36.59 -27.61 0.08
N GLY A 370 -35.62 -28.44 -0.29
CA GLY A 370 -35.01 -28.52 -1.62
C GLY A 370 -33.55 -28.99 -1.53
N PRO A 371 -32.89 -29.23 -2.67
CA PRO A 371 -31.50 -29.65 -2.70
C PRO A 371 -30.59 -28.66 -1.96
N ASN A 372 -29.67 -29.18 -1.13
CA ASN A 372 -28.66 -28.41 -0.39
C ASN A 372 -29.23 -27.35 0.56
N SER A 373 -30.37 -27.62 1.18
CA SER A 373 -31.04 -26.69 2.10
C SER A 373 -31.17 -27.23 3.53
N ASN A 374 -30.20 -28.02 3.99
CA ASN A 374 -30.23 -28.59 5.33
C ASN A 374 -30.02 -27.50 6.40
N GLY A 375 -30.85 -27.54 7.44
CA GLY A 375 -30.80 -26.64 8.61
C GLY A 375 -30.54 -27.41 9.90
N SER A 376 -31.37 -27.19 10.93
CA SER A 376 -31.32 -27.95 12.19
C SER A 376 -32.44 -28.98 12.34
N GLN A 377 -33.43 -28.95 11.45
CA GLN A 377 -34.57 -29.87 11.50
C GLN A 377 -34.19 -31.28 11.03
N PHE A 378 -34.73 -32.28 11.72
CA PHE A 378 -34.53 -33.69 11.39
C PHE A 378 -35.83 -34.47 11.56
N PHE A 379 -35.89 -35.65 10.95
CA PHE A 379 -36.99 -36.59 11.12
C PHE A 379 -36.50 -38.00 11.38
N ILE A 380 -37.34 -38.78 12.07
CA ILE A 380 -37.13 -40.18 12.39
C ILE A 380 -38.22 -40.99 11.67
N THR A 381 -37.84 -42.03 10.96
CA THR A 381 -38.80 -42.86 10.22
C THR A 381 -39.46 -43.91 11.12
N PHE A 382 -40.76 -44.14 10.96
CA PHE A 382 -41.47 -45.26 11.59
C PHE A 382 -41.43 -46.54 10.74
N ARG A 383 -41.29 -46.38 9.42
CA ARG A 383 -41.23 -47.47 8.43
C ARG A 383 -40.09 -47.21 7.42
N SER A 384 -39.79 -48.23 6.63
CA SER A 384 -38.96 -48.05 5.43
C SER A 384 -39.64 -47.12 4.42
N CYS A 385 -38.96 -46.07 3.97
CA CYS A 385 -39.50 -45.01 3.12
C CYS A 385 -38.58 -44.77 1.90
N LYS A 386 -38.66 -45.63 0.89
CA LYS A 386 -37.81 -45.55 -0.32
C LYS A 386 -38.02 -44.26 -1.13
N GLN A 387 -39.15 -43.58 -0.97
CA GLN A 387 -39.44 -42.32 -1.69
C GLN A 387 -38.57 -41.14 -1.25
N LEU A 388 -37.94 -41.26 -0.08
CA LEU A 388 -37.06 -40.26 0.52
C LEU A 388 -35.58 -40.51 0.18
N ASP A 389 -35.26 -41.71 -0.33
CA ASP A 389 -33.90 -42.07 -0.75
C ASP A 389 -33.44 -41.13 -1.87
N GLY A 390 -32.21 -40.61 -1.76
CA GLY A 390 -31.67 -39.67 -2.74
C GLY A 390 -32.22 -38.24 -2.66
N LYS A 391 -33.02 -37.92 -1.64
CA LYS A 391 -33.53 -36.56 -1.40
C LYS A 391 -33.11 -35.97 -0.05
N HIS A 392 -32.97 -36.82 0.96
CA HIS A 392 -32.63 -36.40 2.31
C HIS A 392 -31.34 -37.06 2.78
N THR A 393 -30.55 -36.32 3.54
CA THR A 393 -29.29 -36.80 4.12
C THR A 393 -29.57 -37.69 5.33
N ILE A 394 -29.28 -38.98 5.21
CA ILE A 394 -29.35 -39.95 6.31
C ILE A 394 -28.05 -39.85 7.10
N PHE A 395 -28.13 -39.49 8.38
CA PHE A 395 -26.93 -39.26 9.21
C PHE A 395 -26.88 -40.11 10.48
N GLY A 396 -27.89 -40.94 10.72
CA GLY A 396 -27.85 -41.87 11.85
C GLY A 396 -29.00 -42.87 11.87
N LYS A 397 -29.02 -43.68 12.94
CA LYS A 397 -30.05 -44.68 13.20
C LYS A 397 -30.30 -44.82 14.69
N LEU A 398 -31.54 -45.12 15.05
CA LEU A 398 -31.95 -45.44 16.41
C LEU A 398 -31.45 -46.84 16.79
N VAL A 399 -30.73 -46.92 17.91
CA VAL A 399 -30.18 -48.17 18.48
C VAL A 399 -30.92 -48.60 19.74
N GLY A 400 -31.52 -47.66 20.47
CA GLY A 400 -32.31 -47.95 21.67
C GLY A 400 -33.45 -46.96 21.86
N GLY A 401 -34.53 -47.39 22.53
CA GLY A 401 -35.76 -46.59 22.63
C GLY A 401 -36.76 -46.86 21.50
N LEU A 402 -36.81 -48.09 20.98
CA LEU A 402 -37.85 -48.46 20.01
C LEU A 402 -39.26 -48.39 20.62
N ASP A 403 -39.38 -48.69 21.91
CA ASP A 403 -40.66 -48.63 22.65
C ASP A 403 -41.15 -47.19 22.80
N THR A 404 -40.24 -46.24 23.05
CA THR A 404 -40.57 -44.81 23.15
C THR A 404 -40.95 -44.27 21.78
N LEU A 405 -40.26 -44.67 20.71
CA LEU A 405 -40.65 -44.36 19.34
C LEU A 405 -42.03 -44.97 18.98
N ALA A 406 -42.39 -46.14 19.52
CA ALA A 406 -43.72 -46.74 19.34
C ALA A 406 -44.80 -45.98 20.10
N ALA A 407 -44.52 -45.54 21.32
CA ALA A 407 -45.43 -44.67 22.08
C ALA A 407 -45.67 -43.33 21.38
N MET A 408 -44.62 -42.71 20.82
CA MET A 408 -44.73 -41.46 20.03
C MET A 408 -45.62 -41.63 18.78
N GLU A 409 -45.61 -42.82 18.16
CA GLU A 409 -46.43 -43.12 16.98
C GLU A 409 -47.92 -43.30 17.33
N GLN A 410 -48.23 -43.79 18.53
CA GLN A 410 -49.61 -44.02 18.96
C GLN A 410 -50.38 -42.73 19.26
N ILE A 411 -49.70 -41.62 19.50
CA ILE A 411 -50.34 -40.33 19.78
C ILE A 411 -51.19 -39.88 18.58
N GLU A 412 -52.37 -39.37 18.88
CA GLU A 412 -53.29 -38.81 17.87
C GLU A 412 -52.79 -37.44 17.40
N VAL A 413 -53.04 -37.14 16.12
CA VAL A 413 -52.56 -35.94 15.44
C VAL A 413 -53.73 -35.11 14.94
N ASP A 414 -53.58 -33.79 14.95
CA ASP A 414 -54.53 -32.83 14.41
C ASP A 414 -54.47 -32.79 12.86
N ASN A 415 -55.40 -32.07 12.23
CA ASN A 415 -55.51 -31.89 10.77
C ASN A 415 -54.25 -31.27 10.11
N LYS A 416 -53.32 -30.71 10.90
CA LYS A 416 -52.03 -30.17 10.44
C LYS A 416 -50.85 -31.10 10.73
N ASP A 417 -51.09 -32.39 10.92
CA ASP A 417 -50.11 -33.42 11.31
C ASP A 417 -49.40 -33.11 12.65
N ARG A 418 -49.97 -32.26 13.51
CA ARG A 418 -49.38 -31.88 14.80
C ARG A 418 -49.86 -32.86 15.89
N PRO A 419 -48.98 -33.44 16.72
CA PRO A 419 -49.40 -34.25 17.86
C PRO A 419 -50.34 -33.48 18.80
N ILE A 420 -51.44 -34.10 19.23
CA ILE A 420 -52.36 -33.50 20.21
C ILE A 420 -51.68 -33.37 21.58
N GLN A 421 -50.91 -34.39 21.95
CA GLN A 421 -50.03 -34.34 23.12
C GLN A 421 -48.65 -33.85 22.68
N ASP A 422 -48.20 -32.75 23.27
CA ASP A 422 -46.89 -32.18 22.98
C ASP A 422 -45.78 -33.16 23.34
N ILE A 423 -44.97 -33.54 22.34
CA ILE A 423 -43.77 -34.35 22.54
C ILE A 423 -42.57 -33.42 22.54
N VAL A 424 -41.90 -33.33 23.69
CA VAL A 424 -40.83 -32.35 23.93
C VAL A 424 -39.51 -33.07 24.16
N MET A 425 -38.45 -32.59 23.51
CA MET A 425 -37.07 -32.97 23.81
C MET A 425 -36.62 -32.17 25.02
N GLU A 426 -36.47 -32.81 26.17
CA GLU A 426 -36.05 -32.15 27.41
C GLU A 426 -34.56 -31.85 27.36
N VAL A 427 -33.75 -32.88 27.09
CA VAL A 427 -32.29 -32.77 27.11
C VAL A 427 -31.68 -33.64 26.01
N ALA A 428 -30.75 -33.08 25.25
CA ALA A 428 -29.87 -33.83 24.36
C ALA A 428 -28.50 -34.08 25.04
N GLN A 429 -28.13 -35.35 25.21
CA GLN A 429 -26.85 -35.77 25.81
C GLN A 429 -25.97 -36.43 24.76
N VAL A 430 -24.74 -35.95 24.59
CA VAL A 430 -23.74 -36.55 23.70
C VAL A 430 -22.85 -37.49 24.53
N PHE A 431 -22.79 -38.77 24.15
CA PHE A 431 -21.96 -39.77 24.83
C PHE A 431 -20.58 -39.91 24.21
N VAL A 432 -20.52 -39.89 22.89
CA VAL A 432 -19.28 -40.03 22.13
C VAL A 432 -19.27 -38.94 21.07
N ASP A 433 -18.33 -38.01 21.22
CA ASP A 433 -18.04 -36.97 20.24
C ASP A 433 -16.74 -37.31 19.48
N PRO A 434 -16.84 -37.89 18.28
CA PRO A 434 -15.66 -38.23 17.49
C PRO A 434 -15.01 -37.00 16.84
N PHE A 435 -15.69 -35.85 16.82
CA PHE A 435 -15.19 -34.62 16.20
C PHE A 435 -14.26 -33.85 17.14
N ALA A 436 -14.56 -33.81 18.44
CA ALA A 436 -13.69 -33.20 19.44
C ALA A 436 -12.31 -33.89 19.48
N GLU A 437 -12.27 -35.23 19.45
CA GLU A 437 -11.02 -35.99 19.39
C GLU A 437 -10.19 -35.65 18.13
N ALA A 438 -10.86 -35.46 16.99
CA ALA A 438 -10.19 -35.13 15.73
C ALA A 438 -9.62 -33.70 15.73
N GLU A 439 -10.32 -32.75 16.36
CA GLU A 439 -9.84 -31.37 16.54
C GLU A 439 -8.61 -31.32 17.45
N GLU A 440 -8.64 -32.02 18.59
CA GLU A 440 -7.50 -32.09 19.51
C GLU A 440 -6.25 -32.69 18.84
N GLN A 441 -6.42 -33.75 18.05
CA GLN A 441 -5.33 -34.35 17.26
C GLN A 441 -4.75 -33.37 16.23
N LEU A 442 -5.62 -32.64 15.52
CA LEU A 442 -5.20 -31.61 14.56
C LEU A 442 -4.41 -30.49 15.23
N VAL A 443 -4.87 -30.01 16.38
CA VAL A 443 -4.19 -28.96 17.15
C VAL A 443 -2.82 -29.44 17.62
N ALA A 444 -2.72 -30.67 18.12
CA ALA A 444 -1.45 -31.27 18.54
C ALA A 444 -0.45 -31.38 17.37
N GLU A 445 -0.88 -31.92 16.23
CA GLU A 445 -0.04 -32.05 15.03
C GLU A 445 0.40 -30.71 14.45
N ARG A 446 -0.51 -29.71 14.40
CA ARG A 446 -0.17 -28.34 13.97
C ARG A 446 0.86 -27.71 14.91
N ALA A 447 0.72 -27.90 16.23
CA ALA A 447 1.68 -27.39 17.21
C ALA A 447 3.06 -28.04 17.07
N GLU A 448 3.13 -29.35 16.80
CA GLU A 448 4.38 -30.06 16.52
C GLU A 448 5.04 -29.58 15.22
N GLU A 449 4.25 -29.34 14.17
CA GLU A 449 4.79 -28.83 12.91
C GLU A 449 5.34 -27.41 13.05
N LEU A 450 4.65 -26.54 13.79
CA LEU A 450 5.14 -25.19 14.10
C LEU A 450 6.46 -25.21 14.86
N LYS A 451 6.60 -26.11 15.85
CA LYS A 451 7.87 -26.32 16.55
C LYS A 451 8.98 -26.78 15.60
N ARG A 452 8.69 -27.76 14.73
CA ARG A 452 9.65 -28.24 13.73
C ARG A 452 10.07 -27.16 12.73
N LYS A 453 9.15 -26.31 12.29
CA LYS A 453 9.45 -25.16 11.42
C LYS A 453 10.34 -24.14 12.14
N ALA A 454 10.04 -23.81 13.40
CA ALA A 454 10.84 -22.89 14.20
C ALA A 454 12.27 -23.42 14.46
N GLU A 455 12.44 -24.72 14.69
CA GLU A 455 13.75 -25.36 14.84
C GLU A 455 14.55 -25.38 13.53
N ALA A 456 13.88 -25.59 12.39
CA ALA A 456 14.52 -25.59 11.08
C ALA A 456 14.97 -24.19 10.61
N GLU A 457 14.27 -23.13 11.04
CA GLU A 457 14.57 -21.76 10.64
C GLU A 457 15.70 -21.10 11.47
N GLY A 458 16.00 -21.63 12.67
CA GLY A 458 17.09 -21.18 13.54
C GLY A 458 16.95 -19.73 14.06
N PRO A 459 17.56 -19.38 15.20
CA PRO A 459 17.52 -18.02 15.71
C PRO A 459 18.49 -17.14 14.91
N GLY A 460 18.06 -16.59 13.76
CA GLY A 460 18.89 -15.64 13.02
C GLY A 460 18.57 -15.34 11.56
N VAL A 461 17.61 -16.00 10.92
CA VAL A 461 17.27 -15.66 9.52
C VAL A 461 16.27 -14.52 9.50
N LYS A 462 16.78 -13.28 9.49
CA LYS A 462 15.98 -12.14 9.02
C LYS A 462 15.44 -12.50 7.64
N PRO A 463 14.15 -12.29 7.33
CA PRO A 463 13.64 -12.50 5.99
C PRO A 463 14.55 -11.70 5.07
N LYS A 464 15.15 -12.35 4.06
CA LYS A 464 15.93 -11.66 3.04
C LYS A 464 14.97 -10.68 2.39
N LYS A 465 14.94 -9.43 2.86
CA LYS A 465 14.35 -8.32 2.12
C LYS A 465 15.01 -8.42 0.76
N ALA A 466 14.22 -8.75 -0.27
CA ALA A 466 14.68 -8.78 -1.64
C ALA A 466 15.39 -7.45 -1.88
N SER A 467 16.71 -7.49 -1.89
CA SER A 467 17.51 -6.30 -2.08
C SER A 467 17.10 -5.77 -3.45
N LYS A 468 16.63 -4.52 -3.51
CA LYS A 468 16.40 -3.77 -4.76
C LYS A 468 17.74 -3.52 -5.45
N GLN A 469 18.48 -4.58 -5.75
CA GLN A 469 19.64 -4.53 -6.62
C GLN A 469 19.11 -4.48 -8.05
N PRO A 470 19.59 -3.55 -8.89
CA PRO A 470 19.19 -3.51 -10.29
C PRO A 470 19.54 -4.85 -10.96
N LEU A 471 18.60 -5.41 -11.71
CA LEU A 471 18.75 -6.68 -12.41
C LEU A 471 19.99 -6.63 -13.32
N LYS A 472 20.88 -7.61 -13.20
CA LYS A 472 22.11 -7.68 -13.98
C LYS A 472 21.78 -8.00 -15.44
N VAL A 473 22.18 -7.11 -16.35
CA VAL A 473 22.01 -7.29 -17.80
C VAL A 473 23.13 -8.19 -18.32
N PHE A 474 22.77 -9.35 -18.87
CA PHE A 474 23.67 -10.33 -19.47
C PHE A 474 23.80 -10.18 -21.00
N ARG A 475 22.81 -9.57 -21.67
CA ARG A 475 22.84 -9.32 -23.13
C ARG A 475 21.91 -8.19 -23.55
N ASP A 476 22.10 -7.66 -24.76
CA ASP A 476 21.16 -6.76 -25.42
C ASP A 476 20.21 -7.50 -26.36
N GLY A 477 18.90 -7.35 -26.13
CA GLY A 477 17.82 -7.91 -26.94
C GLY A 477 16.67 -8.44 -26.06
N VAL A 478 15.83 -9.35 -26.58
CA VAL A 478 14.85 -10.06 -25.75
C VAL A 478 15.59 -11.09 -24.88
N GLY A 479 15.30 -11.12 -23.57
CA GLY A 479 15.95 -12.03 -22.62
C GLY A 479 17.26 -11.52 -22.02
N LYS A 480 17.40 -10.20 -21.84
CA LYS A 480 18.59 -9.52 -21.27
C LYS A 480 19.01 -10.00 -19.87
N TYR A 481 18.09 -10.56 -19.09
CA TYR A 481 18.31 -10.92 -17.68
C TYR A 481 18.49 -12.43 -17.45
N LEU A 482 18.52 -13.22 -18.51
CA LEU A 482 18.70 -14.69 -18.44
C LEU A 482 20.17 -15.05 -18.59
N ASN A 483 20.75 -15.68 -17.57
CA ASN A 483 22.12 -16.20 -17.61
C ASN A 483 22.15 -17.58 -18.29
N LEU A 484 22.39 -17.61 -19.61
CA LEU A 484 22.42 -18.87 -20.38
C LEU A 484 23.61 -19.79 -20.01
N GLN A 485 24.66 -19.27 -19.37
CA GLN A 485 25.85 -20.06 -19.00
C GLN A 485 25.58 -21.01 -17.83
N GLU A 486 24.62 -20.70 -16.96
CA GLU A 486 24.21 -21.58 -15.85
C GLU A 486 23.28 -22.71 -16.32
N LEU A 487 22.61 -22.54 -17.46
CA LEU A 487 21.69 -23.53 -18.04
C LEU A 487 22.41 -24.66 -18.78
N THR A 488 23.69 -24.50 -19.13
CA THR A 488 24.46 -25.49 -19.92
C THR A 488 25.35 -26.41 -19.07
N THR A 489 25.42 -26.21 -17.75
CA THR A 489 26.12 -27.13 -16.84
C THR A 489 25.20 -28.26 -16.35
N PRO A 490 25.51 -29.55 -16.59
CA PRO A 490 24.77 -30.65 -16.01
C PRO A 490 25.11 -30.76 -14.51
N ASN A 491 24.29 -30.15 -13.66
CA ASN A 491 24.41 -30.32 -12.21
C ASN A 491 23.98 -31.74 -11.80
N LYS A 492 24.97 -32.58 -11.50
CA LYS A 492 24.82 -33.76 -10.63
C LYS A 492 24.49 -33.29 -9.21
N ALA A 493 23.20 -33.14 -8.87
CA ALA A 493 22.67 -33.32 -7.50
C ALA A 493 21.16 -33.03 -7.46
N ALA A 494 20.32 -33.99 -7.85
CA ALA A 494 18.96 -34.14 -7.34
C ALA A 494 18.53 -35.59 -7.58
N LYS A 495 18.60 -36.43 -6.54
CA LYS A 495 17.95 -37.74 -6.54
C LYS A 495 16.45 -37.51 -6.35
N THR A 496 15.70 -37.51 -7.44
CA THR A 496 14.24 -37.61 -7.42
C THR A 496 13.87 -39.03 -7.80
N GLN A 497 13.03 -39.65 -6.98
CA GLN A 497 12.55 -41.02 -7.13
C GLN A 497 11.79 -41.19 -8.45
N GLU A 498 12.21 -42.15 -9.28
CA GLU A 498 11.55 -42.52 -10.52
C GLU A 498 10.32 -43.40 -10.24
N VAL A 499 9.15 -42.98 -10.75
CA VAL A 499 7.97 -43.82 -10.98
C VAL A 499 8.03 -44.29 -12.43
N PRO A 500 7.87 -45.59 -12.76
CA PRO A 500 8.11 -46.09 -14.11
C PRO A 500 6.89 -45.82 -15.02
N ALA A 501 7.07 -44.96 -16.03
CA ALA A 501 6.11 -44.79 -17.13
C ALA A 501 6.50 -45.64 -18.35
N LYS A 502 5.51 -46.38 -18.87
CA LYS A 502 5.60 -47.31 -20.00
C LYS A 502 6.03 -46.63 -21.31
N LYS A 503 6.88 -47.32 -22.07
CA LYS A 503 7.32 -46.99 -23.44
C LYS A 503 6.15 -46.69 -24.38
N LYS A 504 6.20 -45.55 -25.09
CA LYS A 504 5.54 -45.35 -26.38
C LYS A 504 6.46 -44.60 -27.35
N LYS A 505 6.39 -45.06 -28.60
CA LYS A 505 7.19 -44.79 -29.81
C LYS A 505 7.50 -43.32 -30.09
N ASP A 506 8.73 -43.09 -30.54
CA ASP A 506 9.19 -41.87 -31.21
C ASP A 506 8.38 -41.57 -32.47
N SER A 507 7.80 -40.38 -32.55
CA SER A 507 7.41 -39.74 -33.80
C SER A 507 8.11 -38.39 -33.88
N ASN A 508 9.10 -38.33 -34.76
CA ASN A 508 9.92 -37.17 -35.05
C ASN A 508 9.06 -36.08 -35.70
N TYR A 509 8.69 -35.02 -34.96
CA TYR A 509 8.03 -33.83 -35.51
C TYR A 509 8.88 -32.61 -35.20
N ASN A 510 9.60 -32.14 -36.22
CA ASN A 510 10.47 -30.97 -36.17
C ASN A 510 9.61 -29.73 -36.45
N PHE A 511 9.44 -28.84 -35.47
CA PHE A 511 8.67 -27.60 -35.63
C PHE A 511 9.46 -26.61 -36.52
N GLY A 512 8.89 -26.27 -37.68
CA GLY A 512 9.42 -25.28 -38.60
C GLY A 512 9.22 -23.84 -38.12
N SER A 513 10.16 -22.98 -38.53
CA SER A 513 10.23 -21.53 -38.31
C SER A 513 8.92 -20.77 -38.58
N PHE A 514 8.53 -19.90 -37.64
CA PHE A 514 7.32 -19.06 -37.64
C PHE A 514 7.50 -17.70 -38.36
N ALA A 515 8.31 -17.65 -39.43
CA ALA A 515 8.66 -16.39 -40.11
C ALA A 515 7.55 -15.82 -41.03
N SER A 516 6.31 -16.27 -40.91
CA SER A 516 5.20 -15.75 -41.72
C SER A 516 3.86 -15.72 -40.95
N TRP A 517 3.88 -15.23 -39.71
CA TRP A 517 2.65 -14.79 -39.05
C TRP A 517 2.70 -13.31 -38.70
#